data_AF-A0A2V0QCP7-F1
#
_entry.id   AF-A0A2V0QCP7-F1
#
_cell.length_a   1.000
_cell.length_b   1.000
_cell.length_c   1.000
_cell.angle_alpha   90.00
_cell.angle_beta   90.00
_cell.angle_gamma   90.00
#
_symmetry.space_group_name_H-M   'P 1'
#
loop_
_entity.id
_entity.type
_entity.pdbx_description
1 polymer ?
#
loop_
_entity_poly.entity_id
_entity_poly.type
_entity_poly.pdbx_seq_one_letter_code
_entity_poly.pdbx_strand_id
1 'polypeptide(L)' 'MTTLEAVAARNGVKQLRVPSSITAEGFYLSLGFQNVRDEFHGAERTIIMEKALRG' A
#
# COMPACT_ATOMS: atom_id res chain seq x y z
N MET A 1 8.93 -2.85 7.20
CA MET A 1 7.56 -3.27 6.79
C MET A 1 7.31 -4.76 7.03
N THR A 2 8.34 -5.60 7.02
CA THR A 2 8.26 -7.07 7.13
C THR A 2 7.46 -7.60 8.32
N THR A 3 7.53 -6.96 9.50
CA THR A 3 6.80 -7.41 10.70
C THR A 3 5.28 -7.29 10.53
N LEU A 4 4.80 -6.16 9.96
CA LEU A 4 3.37 -5.95 9.71
C LEU A 4 2.85 -6.94 8.67
N GLU A 5 3.63 -7.15 7.61
CA GLU A 5 3.30 -8.09 6.54
C GLU A 5 3.22 -9.53 7.05
N ALA A 6 4.17 -9.95 7.90
CA ALA A 6 4.18 -11.27 8.50
C ALA A 6 2.99 -11.48 9.46
N VAL A 7 2.65 -10.47 10.27
CA VAL A 7 1.47 -10.53 11.15
C VAL A 7 0.19 -10.60 10.32
N ALA A 8 0.05 -9.78 9.29
CA ALA A 8 -1.11 -9.79 8.42
C ALA A 8 -1.26 -11.14 7.68
N ALA A 9 -0.17 -11.68 7.13
CA ALA A 9 -0.16 -12.99 6.48
C ALA A 9 -0.56 -14.12 7.45
N ARG A 10 -0.01 -14.11 8.68
CA ARG A 10 -0.39 -15.07 9.74
C ARG A 10 -1.87 -15.00 10.12
N ASN A 11 -2.50 -13.84 9.99
CA ASN A 11 -3.93 -13.66 10.23
C ASN A 11 -4.79 -13.89 8.97
N GLY A 12 -4.22 -14.45 7.89
CA GLY A 12 -4.94 -14.77 6.66
C GLY A 12 -5.27 -13.55 5.79
N VAL A 13 -4.69 -12.38 6.07
CA VAL A 13 -4.83 -11.20 5.23
C VAL A 13 -4.11 -11.46 3.91
N LYS A 14 -4.82 -11.28 2.79
CA LYS A 14 -4.30 -11.57 1.45
C LYS A 14 -3.62 -10.37 0.79
N GLN A 15 -3.99 -9.15 1.18
CA GLN A 15 -3.51 -7.91 0.58
C GLN A 15 -3.47 -6.79 1.63
N LEU A 16 -2.43 -5.97 1.58
CA LEU A 16 -2.34 -4.71 2.33
C LEU A 16 -2.67 -3.55 1.41
N ARG A 17 -3.41 -2.55 1.93
CA ARG A 17 -3.69 -1.30 1.23
C ARG A 17 -3.23 -0.12 2.06
N VAL A 18 -2.65 0.87 1.41
CA VAL A 18 -2.18 2.10 2.03
C VAL A 18 -2.62 3.31 1.19
N PRO A 19 -3.14 4.37 1.82
CA PRO A 19 -3.17 5.69 1.21
C PRO A 19 -1.75 6.27 1.21
N SER A 20 -1.20 6.52 0.02
CA SER A 20 0.12 7.11 -0.19
C SER A 20 -0.03 8.55 -0.65
N SER A 21 0.76 9.46 -0.08
CA SER A 21 1.01 10.75 -0.72
C SER A 21 1.77 10.54 -2.03
N ILE A 22 1.64 11.46 -3.00
CA ILE A 22 2.35 11.39 -4.28
C ILE A 22 3.86 11.30 -4.08
N THR A 23 4.40 12.08 -3.14
CA THR A 23 5.84 12.10 -2.83
C THR A 23 6.35 10.80 -2.19
N ALA A 24 5.46 9.99 -1.61
CA ALA A 24 5.79 8.71 -0.99
C ALA A 24 5.60 7.50 -1.94
N GLU A 25 5.07 7.71 -3.16
CA GLU A 25 4.80 6.63 -4.11
C GLU A 25 6.07 5.79 -4.37
N GLY A 26 7.21 6.45 -4.64
CA GLY A 26 8.49 5.77 -4.86
C GLY A 26 8.94 4.89 -3.70
N PHE A 27 8.67 5.33 -2.46
CA PHE A 27 8.98 4.53 -1.27
C PHE A 27 8.13 3.24 -1.25
N TYR A 28 6.82 3.34 -1.45
CA TYR A 28 5.94 2.17 -1.42
C TYR A 28 6.15 1.24 -2.64
N LEU A 29 6.48 1.79 -3.80
CA LEU A 29 6.94 1.01 -4.96
C LEU A 29 8.17 0.16 -4.60
N SER A 30 9.16 0.73 -3.90
CA SER A 30 10.35 -0.01 -3.47
C SER A 30 10.04 -1.15 -2.50
N LEU A 31 8.94 -1.04 -1.74
CA LEU A 31 8.45 -2.09 -0.85
C LEU A 31 7.61 -3.14 -1.58
N GLY A 32 7.39 -3.00 -2.88
CA GLY A 32 6.60 -3.92 -3.71
C GLY A 32 5.09 -3.66 -3.68
N PHE A 33 4.67 -2.46 -3.27
CA PHE A 33 3.30 -2.01 -3.48
C PHE A 33 3.11 -1.53 -4.92
N GLN A 34 1.88 -1.58 -5.41
CA GLN A 34 1.47 -1.12 -6.73
C GLN A 34 0.33 -0.09 -6.60
N ASN A 35 0.30 0.89 -7.50
CA ASN A 35 -0.77 1.88 -7.58
C ASN A 35 -2.07 1.21 -8.08
N VAL A 36 -3.17 1.43 -7.37
CA VAL A 36 -4.49 0.86 -7.69
C VAL A 36 -5.47 1.92 -8.16
N ARG A 37 -5.45 3.09 -7.53
CA ARG A 37 -6.29 4.24 -7.90
C ARG A 37 -5.77 5.52 -7.27
N ASP A 38 -6.15 6.63 -7.89
CA ASP A 38 -6.03 7.95 -7.32
C ASP A 38 -7.33 8.37 -6.65
N GLU A 39 -7.23 8.93 -5.45
CA GLU A 39 -8.32 9.56 -4.71
C GLU A 39 -8.06 11.06 -4.59
N PHE A 40 -9.07 11.86 -4.96
CA PHE A 40 -9.01 13.30 -4.94
C PHE A 40 -9.94 13.84 -3.85
N HIS A 41 -9.38 14.57 -2.90
CA HIS A 41 -10.13 15.34 -1.91
C HIS A 41 -9.82 16.83 -2.14
N GLY A 42 -10.60 17.46 -3.02
CA GLY A 42 -10.37 18.86 -3.42
C GLY A 42 -9.04 19.00 -4.18
N ALA A 43 -8.10 19.78 -3.63
CA ALA A 43 -6.76 19.95 -4.20
C ALA A 43 -5.77 18.86 -3.77
N GLU A 44 -6.12 18.03 -2.79
CA GLU A 44 -5.26 16.96 -2.28
C GLU A 44 -5.50 15.67 -3.07
N ARG A 45 -4.42 15.08 -3.60
CA ARG A 45 -4.45 13.79 -4.28
C ARG A 45 -3.69 12.76 -3.45
N THR A 46 -4.37 11.68 -3.12
CA THR A 46 -3.84 10.49 -2.45
C THR A 46 -3.85 9.33 -3.43
N ILE A 47 -2.84 8.48 -3.37
CA ILE A 47 -2.72 7.28 -4.20
C ILE A 47 -3.02 6.09 -3.32
N ILE A 48 -4.08 5.33 -3.62
CA ILE A 48 -4.27 4.04 -2.97
C ILE A 48 -3.35 3.04 -3.63
N MET A 49 -2.43 2.51 -2.82
CA MET A 49 -1.49 1.48 -3.23
C MET A 49 -1.76 0.18 -2.50
N GLU A 50 -1.47 -0.95 -3.13
CA GLU A 50 -1.66 -2.26 -2.53
C GLU A 50 -0.47 -3.18 -2.72
N LYS A 51 -0.30 -4.14 -1.81
CA LYS A 51 0.67 -5.22 -1.93
C LYS A 51 0.01 -6.54 -1.59
N ALA A 52 0.15 -7.52 -2.46
CA ALA A 52 -0.27 -8.89 -2.16
C ALA A 52 0.67 -9.51 -1.12
N LEU A 53 0.08 -10.12 -0.09
CA LEU A 53 0.82 -10.91 0.88
C LEU A 53 0.90 -12.34 0.34
N ARG A 54 2.12 -12.83 0.16
CA ARG A 54 2.36 -14.26 -0.10
C ARG A 54 2.43 -14.93 1.28
N GLY A 55 1.51 -15.87 1.51
CA GLY A 55 1.48 -16.70 2.72
C GLY A 55 2.63 -17.70 2.75
#